data_AF-A0A1I1C1P0-F1
#
_entry.id   AF-A0A1I1C1P0-F1
#
_cell.length_a   1.000
_cell.length_b   1.000
_cell.length_c   1.000
_cell.angle_alpha   90.00
_cell.angle_beta   90.00
_cell.angle_gamma   90.00
#
_symmetry.space_group_name_H-M   'P 1'
#
loop_
_entity.id
_entity.type
_entity.pdbx_description
1 polymer ?
#
loop_
_entity_poly.entity_id
_entity_poly.type
_entity_poly.pdbx_seq_one_letter_code
_entity_poly.pdbx_strand_id
1 'polypeptide(L)'
;MKTEDTKIPLITLVILMVTSFVPVIQLTMLMGQGAFLYPFNKLLVTPEFKSLNYINLFSGTLTVIAFYISRRRGYKIIWTVLTVFFFMGFLTFVTESTRYEDYPYFIPIMVIGVLVTLPLIIVGIIKEKMVNPT
;
A
#
# COMPACT_ATOMS: atom_id res chain seq x y z
N MET A 1 -22.62 3.64 -10.36
CA MET A 1 -21.22 3.19 -10.18
C MET A 1 -20.93 2.82 -8.73
N LYS A 2 -21.76 1.96 -8.11
CA LYS A 2 -21.77 1.72 -6.64
C LYS A 2 -20.82 0.63 -6.14
N THR A 3 -20.15 -0.10 -7.03
CA THR A 3 -19.25 -1.22 -6.68
C THR A 3 -17.78 -0.91 -6.95
N GLU A 4 -17.48 0.31 -7.44
CA GLU A 4 -16.10 0.66 -7.83
C GLU A 4 -15.20 0.89 -6.62
N ASP A 5 -15.76 1.32 -5.48
CA ASP A 5 -15.01 1.57 -4.25
C ASP A 5 -14.44 0.26 -3.67
N THR A 6 -15.14 -0.87 -3.83
CA THR A 6 -14.61 -2.19 -3.46
C THR A 6 -13.91 -2.90 -4.62
N LYS A 7 -14.38 -2.75 -5.86
CA LYS A 7 -13.76 -3.42 -7.03
C LYS A 7 -12.34 -2.98 -7.31
N ILE A 8 -12.02 -1.68 -7.20
CA ILE A 8 -10.67 -1.18 -7.49
C ILE A 8 -9.64 -1.81 -6.53
N PRO A 9 -9.85 -1.80 -5.20
CA PRO A 9 -8.98 -2.51 -4.25
C PRO A 9 -8.89 -4.01 -4.52
N LEU A 10 -9.99 -4.69 -4.85
CA LEU A 10 -9.98 -6.13 -5.14
C LEU A 10 -9.18 -6.48 -6.40
N ILE A 11 -9.32 -5.70 -7.47
CA ILE A 11 -8.50 -5.88 -8.69
C ILE A 11 -7.03 -5.67 -8.35
N THR A 12 -6.73 -4.66 -7.55
CA THR A 12 -5.35 -4.36 -7.11
C THR A 12 -4.78 -5.51 -6.27
N LEU A 13 -5.56 -6.10 -5.38
CA LEU A 13 -5.19 -7.29 -4.63
C LEU A 13 -4.82 -8.45 -5.56
N VAL A 14 -5.66 -8.74 -6.56
CA VAL A 14 -5.37 -9.80 -7.55
C VAL A 14 -4.08 -9.52 -8.30
N ILE A 15 -3.86 -8.27 -8.74
CA ILE A 15 -2.63 -7.87 -9.42
C ILE A 15 -1.42 -8.12 -8.52
N LEU A 16 -1.46 -7.67 -7.25
CA LEU A 16 -0.35 -7.86 -6.32
C LEU A 16 -0.06 -9.32 -5.99
N MET A 17 -1.10 -10.16 -5.90
CA MET A 17 -0.93 -11.60 -5.71
C MET A 17 -0.26 -12.24 -6.93
N VAL A 18 -0.71 -11.92 -8.15
CA VAL A 18 -0.11 -12.47 -9.38
C VAL A 18 1.33 -12.00 -9.57
N THR A 19 1.62 -10.72 -9.29
CA THR A 19 2.98 -10.18 -9.44
C THR A 19 3.91 -10.59 -8.31
N SER A 20 3.42 -11.17 -7.21
CA SER A 20 4.29 -11.74 -6.18
C SER A 20 5.20 -12.87 -6.70
N PHE A 21 4.76 -13.58 -7.74
CA PHE A 21 5.56 -14.62 -8.42
C PHE A 21 6.64 -14.05 -9.34
N VAL A 22 6.52 -12.78 -9.75
CA VAL A 22 7.49 -12.08 -10.60
C VAL A 22 7.62 -10.65 -10.06
N PRO A 23 8.45 -10.43 -9.02
CA PRO A 23 8.37 -9.27 -8.14
C PRO A 23 8.96 -7.98 -8.74
N VAL A 24 8.84 -7.77 -10.05
CA VAL A 24 9.35 -6.60 -10.77
C VAL A 24 8.69 -5.32 -10.27
N ILE A 25 7.37 -5.35 -10.05
CA ILE A 25 6.62 -4.19 -9.54
C ILE A 25 7.09 -3.84 -8.13
N GLN A 26 7.28 -4.84 -7.29
CA GLN A 26 7.67 -4.71 -5.90
C GLN A 26 9.10 -4.16 -5.76
N LEU A 27 10.03 -4.63 -6.60
CA LEU A 27 11.38 -4.06 -6.68
C LEU A 27 11.37 -2.60 -7.16
N THR A 28 10.57 -2.29 -8.18
CA THR A 28 10.42 -0.92 -8.68
C THR A 28 9.82 0.00 -7.61
N MET A 29 8.83 -0.50 -6.86
CA MET A 29 8.25 0.23 -5.73
C MET A 29 9.30 0.48 -4.64
N LEU A 30 10.13 -0.49 -4.30
CA LEU A 30 11.19 -0.32 -3.30
C LEU A 30 12.23 0.73 -3.73
N MET A 31 12.63 0.75 -5.01
CA MET A 31 13.49 1.80 -5.54
C MET A 31 12.82 3.19 -5.46
N GLY A 32 11.54 3.26 -5.84
CA GLY A 32 10.75 4.48 -5.71
C GLY A 32 10.66 4.97 -4.26
N GLN A 33 10.59 4.05 -3.29
CA GLN A 33 10.56 4.39 -1.87
C GLN A 33 11.86 5.06 -1.40
N GLY A 34 13.01 4.58 -1.86
CA GLY A 34 14.28 5.23 -1.60
C GLY A 34 14.30 6.68 -2.08
N ALA A 35 13.78 6.94 -3.28
CA ALA A 35 13.67 8.30 -3.82
C ALA A 35 12.69 9.18 -3.03
N PHE A 36 11.55 8.62 -2.62
CA PHE A 36 10.53 9.34 -1.83
C PHE A 36 11.03 9.71 -0.43
N LEU A 37 11.72 8.80 0.26
CA LEU A 37 12.20 9.01 1.63
C LEU A 37 13.47 9.88 1.71
N TYR A 38 14.24 9.99 0.62
CA TYR A 38 15.48 10.76 0.57
C TYR A 38 15.38 12.20 1.10
N PRO A 39 14.43 13.05 0.66
CA PRO A 39 14.31 14.41 1.18
C PRO A 39 13.99 14.45 2.68
N PHE A 40 13.19 13.51 3.18
CA PHE A 40 12.85 13.44 4.60
C PHE A 40 14.05 13.03 5.46
N ASN A 41 14.91 12.15 4.94
CA ASN A 41 16.15 11.79 5.61
C ASN A 41 17.05 13.02 5.79
N LYS A 42 17.13 13.88 4.77
CA LYS A 42 17.89 15.14 4.83
C LYS A 42 17.29 16.16 5.79
N LEU A 43 15.96 16.25 5.89
CA LEU A 43 15.26 17.21 6.74
C LEU A 43 15.25 16.83 8.22
N LEU A 44 15.05 15.55 8.53
CA LEU A 44 14.89 15.09 9.91
C LEU A 44 16.23 14.81 10.61
N VAL A 45 17.33 14.70 9.85
CA VAL A 45 18.68 14.41 10.37
C VAL A 45 18.70 13.17 11.29
N THR A 46 17.78 12.23 11.04
CA THR A 46 17.68 11.00 11.82
C THR A 46 18.42 9.88 11.10
N PRO A 47 19.46 9.27 11.70
CA PRO A 47 20.11 8.09 11.11
C PRO A 47 19.23 6.83 11.20
N GLU A 48 18.14 6.88 11.98
CA GLU A 48 17.28 5.73 12.23
C GLU A 48 16.25 5.53 11.11
N PHE A 49 16.51 4.53 10.26
CA PHE A 49 15.59 4.07 9.22
C PHE A 49 14.17 3.76 9.74
N LYS A 50 14.04 3.32 11.00
CA LYS A 50 12.73 3.06 11.64
C LYS A 50 11.88 4.32 11.76
N SER A 51 12.50 5.44 12.13
CA SER A 51 11.81 6.73 12.29
C SER A 51 11.36 7.27 10.93
N LEU A 52 12.19 7.11 9.89
CA LEU A 52 11.84 7.42 8.51
C LEU A 52 10.67 6.58 7.98
N ASN A 53 10.54 5.33 8.42
CA ASN A 53 9.46 4.46 7.95
C ASN A 53 8.06 4.90 8.41
N TYR A 54 7.94 5.67 9.50
CA TYR A 54 6.65 6.25 9.91
C TYR A 54 6.09 7.24 8.88
N ILE A 55 6.94 7.81 8.02
CA ILE A 55 6.49 8.67 6.92
C ILE A 55 5.69 7.85 5.91
N ASN A 56 6.10 6.62 5.62
CA ASN A 56 5.31 5.71 4.79
C ASN A 56 3.97 5.39 5.42
N LEU A 57 3.92 5.12 6.73
CA LEU A 57 2.66 4.87 7.43
C LEU A 57 1.72 6.08 7.37
N PHE A 58 2.27 7.27 7.61
CA PHE A 58 1.52 8.53 7.57
C PHE A 58 0.99 8.82 6.15
N SER A 59 1.86 8.77 5.14
CA SER A 59 1.48 8.98 3.74
C SER A 59 0.48 7.92 3.26
N GLY A 60 0.67 6.65 3.62
CA GLY A 60 -0.29 5.58 3.33
C GLY A 60 -1.66 5.87 3.93
N THR A 61 -1.72 6.27 5.20
CA THR A 61 -2.97 6.65 5.87
C THR A 61 -3.66 7.83 5.19
N LEU A 62 -2.90 8.88 4.82
CA LEU A 62 -3.45 10.02 4.09
C LEU A 62 -4.04 9.60 2.73
N THR A 63 -3.39 8.69 2.02
CA THR A 63 -3.91 8.22 0.72
C THR A 63 -5.16 7.36 0.85
N VAL A 64 -5.30 6.59 1.92
CA VAL A 64 -6.56 5.87 2.24
C VAL A 64 -7.69 6.87 2.50
N ILE A 65 -7.43 7.94 3.26
CA ILE A 65 -8.41 9.00 3.50
C ILE A 65 -8.77 9.72 2.19
N ALA A 66 -7.77 10.02 1.34
CA ALA A 66 -7.99 10.64 0.04
C ALA A 66 -8.82 9.73 -0.89
N PHE A 67 -8.58 8.42 -0.88
CA PHE A 67 -9.39 7.43 -1.57
C PHE A 67 -10.86 7.46 -1.10
N TYR A 68 -11.08 7.52 0.22
CA TYR A 68 -12.43 7.61 0.79
C TYR A 68 -13.18 8.85 0.29
N ILE A 69 -12.55 10.02 0.33
CA ILE A 69 -13.17 11.29 -0.08
C ILE A 69 -13.36 11.37 -1.62
N SER A 70 -12.53 10.66 -2.38
CA SER A 70 -12.54 10.71 -3.84
C SER A 70 -13.86 10.24 -4.46
N ARG A 71 -14.42 11.09 -5.34
CA ARG A 71 -15.63 10.78 -6.11
C ARG A 71 -15.34 10.24 -7.51
N ARG A 72 -14.24 10.67 -8.15
CA ARG A 72 -13.90 10.32 -9.53
C ARG A 72 -13.12 9.02 -9.59
N ARG A 73 -13.49 8.11 -10.50
CA ARG A 73 -12.84 6.80 -10.70
C ARG A 73 -11.32 6.91 -10.90
N GLY A 74 -10.86 7.85 -11.74
CA GLY A 74 -9.43 8.04 -12.00
C GLY A 74 -8.63 8.38 -10.73
N TYR A 75 -9.16 9.27 -9.88
CA TYR A 75 -8.51 9.60 -8.61
C TYR A 75 -8.52 8.42 -7.63
N LYS A 76 -9.58 7.61 -7.58
CA LYS A 76 -9.59 6.39 -6.76
C LYS A 76 -8.43 5.45 -7.14
N ILE A 77 -8.19 5.25 -8.43
CA ILE A 77 -7.08 4.43 -8.92
C ILE A 77 -5.72 5.02 -8.47
N ILE A 78 -5.51 6.32 -8.66
CA ILE A 78 -4.27 6.99 -8.25
C ILE A 78 -4.04 6.82 -6.73
N TRP A 79 -5.07 7.07 -5.92
CA TRP A 79 -4.95 6.92 -4.47
C TRP A 79 -4.70 5.48 -4.06
N THR A 80 -5.33 4.50 -4.72
CA THR A 80 -5.06 3.08 -4.50
C THR A 80 -3.59 2.74 -4.79
N VAL A 81 -3.04 3.18 -5.93
CA VAL A 81 -1.63 2.94 -6.29
C VAL A 81 -0.69 3.56 -5.26
N LEU A 82 -0.96 4.79 -4.83
CA LEU A 82 -0.14 5.47 -3.81
C LEU A 82 -0.25 4.78 -2.44
N THR A 83 -1.45 4.34 -2.03
CA THR A 83 -1.62 3.57 -0.79
C THR A 83 -0.80 2.28 -0.83
N VAL A 84 -0.88 1.53 -1.94
CA VAL A 84 -0.08 0.32 -2.12
C VAL A 84 1.41 0.66 -2.04
N PHE A 85 1.86 1.69 -2.76
CA PHE A 85 3.25 2.13 -2.73
C PHE A 85 3.70 2.38 -1.28
N PHE A 86 3.02 3.25 -0.53
CA PHE A 86 3.39 3.62 0.83
C PHE A 86 3.30 2.47 1.84
N PHE A 87 2.19 1.73 1.89
CA PHE A 87 2.07 0.62 2.83
C PHE A 87 2.97 -0.56 2.47
N MET A 88 3.29 -0.76 1.20
CA MET A 88 4.25 -1.79 0.81
C MET A 88 5.65 -1.43 1.28
N GLY A 89 6.06 -0.17 1.14
CA GLY A 89 7.28 0.35 1.77
C GLY A 89 7.26 0.11 3.28
N PHE A 90 6.21 0.58 3.95
CA PHE A 90 6.06 0.42 5.40
C PHE A 90 6.22 -1.02 5.88
N LEU A 91 5.44 -1.94 5.31
CA LEU A 91 5.43 -3.34 5.73
C LEU A 91 6.75 -4.03 5.40
N THR A 92 7.34 -3.77 4.24
CA THR A 92 8.63 -4.37 3.84
C THR A 92 9.73 -4.02 4.85
N PHE A 93 9.79 -2.77 5.32
CA PHE A 93 10.74 -2.35 6.35
C PHE A 93 10.42 -2.92 7.74
N VAL A 94 9.14 -3.08 8.09
CA VAL A 94 8.75 -3.71 9.37
C VAL A 94 9.14 -5.19 9.38
N THR A 95 9.05 -5.86 8.24
CA THR A 95 9.30 -7.30 8.12
C THR A 95 10.72 -7.64 7.68
N GLU A 96 11.61 -6.65 7.49
CA GLU A 96 13.01 -6.85 7.11
C GLU A 96 13.80 -7.70 8.13
N SER A 97 13.44 -7.63 9.42
CA SER A 97 14.07 -8.43 10.47
C SER A 97 13.59 -9.89 10.54
N THR A 98 12.58 -10.25 9.76
CA THR A 98 12.06 -11.63 9.71
C THR A 98 12.96 -12.46 8.79
N ARG A 99 13.52 -13.56 9.29
CA ARG A 99 14.37 -14.44 8.46
C ARG A 99 13.53 -15.08 7.37
N TYR A 100 13.65 -14.56 6.16
CA TYR A 100 12.96 -15.08 4.98
C TYR A 100 13.59 -16.34 4.38
N GLU A 101 14.69 -16.81 4.95
CA GLU A 101 15.45 -17.96 4.44
C GLU A 101 14.68 -19.28 4.53
N ASP A 102 13.64 -19.35 5.37
CA ASP A 102 12.85 -20.56 5.60
C ASP A 102 11.68 -20.75 4.62
N TYR A 103 11.40 -19.76 3.76
CA TYR A 103 10.24 -19.78 2.86
C TYR A 103 10.56 -19.28 1.44
N PRO A 104 9.84 -19.74 0.42
CA PRO A 104 9.92 -19.16 -0.91
C PRO A 104 9.68 -17.64 -0.89
N TYR A 105 10.53 -16.89 -1.60
CA TYR A 105 10.54 -15.42 -1.61
C TYR A 105 9.18 -14.78 -1.96
N PHE A 106 8.33 -15.47 -2.73
CA PHE A 106 7.03 -14.95 -3.14
C PHE A 106 6.01 -14.92 -1.99
N ILE A 107 6.14 -15.78 -0.97
CA ILE A 107 5.18 -15.88 0.13
C ILE A 107 5.12 -14.57 0.94
N PRO A 108 6.24 -14.04 1.45
CA PRO A 108 6.25 -12.73 2.12
C PRO A 108 5.66 -11.61 1.27
N ILE A 109 6.02 -11.59 -0.01
CA ILE A 109 5.56 -10.55 -0.95
C ILE A 109 4.05 -10.64 -1.16
N MET A 110 3.52 -11.85 -1.30
CA MET A 110 2.09 -12.10 -1.42
C MET A 110 1.34 -11.68 -0.14
N VAL A 111 1.86 -12.05 1.04
CA VAL A 111 1.27 -11.66 2.33
C VAL A 111 1.26 -10.14 2.48
N ILE A 112 2.36 -9.46 2.17
CA ILE A 112 2.42 -7.99 2.16
C ILE A 112 1.39 -7.43 1.18
N GLY A 113 1.31 -7.97 -0.04
CA GLY A 113 0.32 -7.58 -1.05
C GLY A 113 -1.13 -7.69 -0.57
N VAL A 114 -1.46 -8.73 0.20
CA VAL A 114 -2.77 -8.85 0.87
C VAL A 114 -2.94 -7.75 1.91
N LEU A 115 -1.98 -7.63 2.84
CA LEU A 115 -2.08 -6.68 3.96
C LEU A 115 -2.20 -5.22 3.52
N VAL A 116 -1.48 -4.79 2.47
CA VAL A 116 -1.55 -3.40 1.98
C VAL A 116 -2.89 -3.04 1.37
N THR A 117 -3.66 -4.02 0.88
CA THR A 117 -4.96 -3.77 0.23
C THR A 117 -6.13 -3.81 1.21
N LEU A 118 -5.98 -4.45 2.36
CA LEU A 118 -7.05 -4.56 3.37
C LEU A 118 -7.63 -3.20 3.79
N PRO A 119 -6.84 -2.16 4.11
CA PRO A 119 -7.38 -0.85 4.48
C PRO A 119 -8.29 -0.26 3.39
N LEU A 120 -7.91 -0.41 2.11
CA LEU A 120 -8.69 0.08 0.98
C LEU A 120 -9.99 -0.72 0.78
N ILE A 121 -9.93 -2.05 0.95
CA ILE A 121 -11.13 -2.90 0.87
C ILE A 121 -12.11 -2.54 1.99
N ILE A 122 -11.63 -2.40 3.23
CA ILE A 122 -12.45 -2.02 4.38
C ILE A 122 -13.12 -0.66 4.15
N VAL A 123 -12.34 0.34 3.74
CA VAL A 123 -12.85 1.68 3.45
C VAL A 123 -13.82 1.68 2.27
N GLY A 124 -13.55 0.88 1.24
CA GLY A 124 -14.47 0.67 0.11
C GLY A 124 -15.82 0.13 0.56
N ILE A 125 -15.82 -0.92 1.37
CA ILE A 125 -17.04 -1.53 1.94
C ILE A 125 -17.82 -0.53 2.80
N ILE A 126 -17.13 0.19 3.71
CA ILE A 126 -17.77 1.21 4.58
C ILE A 126 -18.46 2.26 3.73
N LYS A 127 -17.76 2.80 2.73
CA LYS A 127 -18.27 3.83 1.84
C LYS A 127 -19.48 3.36 1.04
N GLU A 128 -19.46 2.12 0.53
CA GLU A 128 -20.58 1.54 -0.20
C GLU A 128 -21.81 1.32 0.70
N LYS A 129 -21.61 0.88 1.96
CA LYS A 129 -22.68 0.74 2.96
C LYS A 129 -23.31 2.07 3.35
N MET A 130 -22.52 3.13 3.55
CA MET A 130 -23.07 4.45 3.89
C MET A 130 -23.96 5.04 2.79
N VAL A 131 -23.70 4.69 1.53
CA VAL A 131 -24.54 5.11 0.40
C VAL A 131 -25.80 4.24 0.26
N ASN A 132 -25.79 2.99 0.73
CA ASN A 132 -26.96 2.10 0.74
C ASN A 132 -27.12 1.44 2.12
N PRO A 133 -27.73 2.12 3.10
CA PRO A 133 -28.12 1.50 4.36
C PRO A 133 -29.27 0.54 4.07
N THR A 134 -28.95 -0.73 3.85
CA THR A 134 -29.90 -1.85 3.91
C THR A 134 -30.07 -2.29 5.35
#